data_AF-A0A8H7UB93-F1
#
_entry.id   AF-A0A8H7UB93-F1
#
_cell.length_a   1.000
_cell.length_b   1.000
_cell.length_c   1.000
_cell.angle_alpha   90.00
_cell.angle_beta   90.00
_cell.angle_gamma   90.00
#
_symmetry.space_group_name_H-M   'P 1'
#
loop_
_entity.id
_entity.type
_entity.pdbx_description
1 polymer ?
#
loop_
_entity_poly.entity_id
_entity_poly.type
_entity_poly.pdbx_seq_one_letter_code
_entity_poly.pdbx_strand_id
1 'polypeptide(L)'
;MADKKDDFDFLDIELEEKDLKPEEYTCNATQAFDAVFQCYTLGEQAINYYRYGEKKDCSGKWDYFKLCISTKTKSPLHAKKLLDEHKAKTEEEKKTVRSSEDVWTLKV
;
A
#
# COMPACT_ATOMS: atom_id res chain seq x y z
N MET A 1 36.44 -14.57 19.44
CA MET A 1 36.28 -13.24 18.81
C MET A 1 35.16 -13.30 17.76
N ALA A 2 34.04 -13.91 18.15
CA ALA A 2 32.73 -13.72 17.50
C ALA A 2 31.86 -13.00 18.56
N ASP A 3 30.67 -12.55 18.17
CA ASP A 3 29.58 -12.13 19.06
C ASP A 3 29.39 -10.64 19.38
N LYS A 4 30.25 -9.70 18.96
CA LYS A 4 30.02 -8.27 19.26
C LYS A 4 29.20 -7.51 18.20
N LYS A 5 29.03 -8.06 17.00
CA LYS A 5 28.33 -7.38 15.88
C LYS A 5 26.82 -7.68 15.91
N ASP A 6 26.51 -8.90 16.29
CA ASP A 6 25.19 -9.50 16.40
C ASP A 6 24.43 -8.97 17.64
N ASP A 7 25.13 -8.69 18.75
CA ASP A 7 24.56 -7.95 19.89
C ASP A 7 24.15 -6.52 19.52
N PHE A 8 24.94 -5.84 18.68
CA PHE A 8 24.67 -4.47 18.26
C PHE A 8 23.49 -4.42 17.26
N ASP A 9 23.46 -5.33 16.29
CA ASP A 9 22.36 -5.45 15.31
C ASP A 9 21.02 -5.81 15.99
N PHE A 10 21.01 -6.63 17.04
CA PHE A 10 19.79 -6.95 17.80
C PHE A 10 19.28 -5.75 18.60
N LEU A 11 20.18 -4.99 19.24
CA LEU A 11 19.85 -3.76 19.97
C LEU A 11 19.29 -2.66 19.06
N ASP A 12 19.80 -2.55 17.83
CA ASP A 12 19.31 -1.59 16.83
C ASP A 12 17.90 -1.95 16.33
N ILE A 13 17.60 -3.24 16.13
CA ILE A 13 16.25 -3.72 15.79
C ILE A 13 15.25 -3.41 16.92
N GLU A 14 15.65 -3.62 18.18
CA GLU A 14 14.81 -3.35 19.35
C GLU A 14 14.54 -1.86 19.59
N LEU A 15 15.52 -1.00 19.26
CA LEU A 15 15.37 0.45 19.26
C LEU A 15 14.43 0.93 18.15
N GLU A 16 14.58 0.37 16.94
CA GLU A 16 13.70 0.70 15.81
C GLU A 16 12.24 0.29 16.09
N GLU A 17 12.03 -0.82 16.81
CA GLU A 17 10.69 -1.24 17.22
C GLU A 17 10.06 -0.30 18.25
N LYS A 18 10.87 0.27 19.15
CA LYS A 18 10.41 1.21 20.19
C LYS A 18 10.09 2.60 19.67
N ASP A 19 10.83 3.08 18.68
CA ASP A 19 10.62 4.40 18.09
C ASP A 19 9.49 4.42 17.06
N LEU A 20 8.94 3.24 16.71
CA LEU A 20 7.92 3.11 15.70
C LEU A 20 6.55 3.59 16.19
N LYS A 21 6.08 4.69 15.62
CA LYS A 21 4.74 5.21 15.92
C LYS A 21 3.67 4.29 15.32
N PRO A 22 2.54 4.07 16.02
CA PRO A 22 1.45 3.22 15.55
C PRO A 22 0.93 3.63 14.17
N GLU A 23 0.93 4.92 13.86
CA GLU A 23 0.49 5.45 12.57
C GLU A 23 1.33 5.00 11.36
N GLU A 24 2.59 4.60 11.56
CA GLU A 24 3.48 4.23 10.45
C GLU A 24 3.30 2.79 9.96
N TYR A 25 2.89 1.88 10.85
CA TYR A 25 2.72 0.45 10.56
C TYR A 25 1.28 -0.02 10.63
N THR A 26 0.33 0.84 11.01
CA THR A 26 -1.08 0.50 11.04
C THR A 26 -1.77 0.88 9.74
N CYS A 27 -2.65 -0.02 9.28
CA CYS A 27 -3.59 0.23 8.20
C CYS A 27 -5.02 0.14 8.73
N ASN A 28 -5.87 1.07 8.31
CA ASN A 28 -7.29 1.04 8.64
C ASN A 28 -8.03 0.04 7.73
N ALA A 29 -8.25 -1.17 8.24
CA ALA A 29 -8.92 -2.24 7.50
C ALA A 29 -10.37 -1.91 7.12
N THR A 30 -11.08 -1.12 7.92
CA THR A 30 -12.45 -0.70 7.63
C THR A 30 -12.47 0.22 6.41
N GLN A 31 -11.56 1.20 6.36
CA GLN A 31 -11.42 2.07 5.19
C GLN A 31 -10.99 1.31 3.94
N ALA A 32 -10.08 0.33 4.08
CA ALA A 32 -9.68 -0.52 2.96
C ALA A 32 -10.85 -1.37 2.43
N PHE A 33 -11.69 -1.88 3.34
CA PHE A 33 -12.91 -2.61 2.97
C PHE A 33 -13.93 -1.70 2.27
N ASP A 34 -14.18 -0.51 2.80
CA ASP A 34 -15.10 0.45 2.20
C ASP A 34 -14.69 0.79 0.76
N ALA A 35 -13.38 0.95 0.52
CA ALA A 35 -12.84 1.20 -0.82
C ALA A 35 -13.07 0.01 -1.78
N VAL A 36 -12.98 -1.23 -1.30
CA VAL A 36 -13.31 -2.42 -2.08
C VAL A 36 -14.80 -2.43 -2.38
N PHE A 37 -15.64 -2.29 -1.35
CA PHE A 37 -17.10 -2.34 -1.48
C PHE A 37 -17.61 -1.28 -2.47
N GLN A 38 -17.13 -0.04 -2.34
CA GLN A 38 -17.45 1.06 -3.27
C GLN A 38 -17.17 0.71 -4.72
N CYS A 39 -16.03 0.04 -5.00
CA CYS A 39 -15.66 -0.38 -6.36
C CYS A 39 -16.67 -1.37 -6.98
N TYR A 40 -17.27 -2.24 -6.16
CA TYR A 40 -18.27 -3.22 -6.62
C TYR A 40 -19.70 -2.67 -6.65
N THR A 41 -19.95 -1.46 -6.15
CA THR A 41 -21.29 -0.90 -6.19
C THR A 41 -21.78 -0.77 -7.63
N LEU A 42 -23.07 -1.05 -7.84
CA LEU A 42 -23.69 -1.01 -9.17
C LEU A 42 -23.54 0.37 -9.84
N GLY A 43 -23.56 1.44 -9.06
CA GLY A 43 -23.40 2.80 -9.57
C GLY A 43 -22.03 3.03 -10.23
N GLU A 44 -20.95 2.68 -9.52
CA GLU A 44 -19.60 2.82 -10.08
C GLU A 44 -19.38 1.89 -11.29
N GLN A 45 -19.86 0.65 -11.18
CA GLN A 45 -19.70 -0.34 -12.25
C GLN A 45 -20.49 0.01 -13.51
N ALA A 46 -21.70 0.56 -13.36
CA ALA A 46 -22.51 0.98 -14.51
C ALA A 46 -21.83 2.09 -15.32
N ILE A 47 -21.15 3.05 -14.66
CA ILE A 47 -20.44 4.13 -15.35
C ILE A 47 -19.23 3.58 -16.12
N ASN A 48 -18.46 2.69 -15.49
CA ASN A 48 -17.30 2.10 -16.14
C ASN A 48 -17.71 1.22 -17.33
N TYR A 49 -18.75 0.43 -17.14
CA TYR A 49 -19.33 -0.40 -18.18
C TYR A 49 -19.90 0.44 -19.34
N TYR A 50 -20.57 1.54 -19.04
CA TYR A 50 -21.06 2.46 -20.07
C TYR A 50 -19.93 3.09 -20.89
N ARG A 51 -18.82 3.49 -20.26
CA ARG A 51 -17.70 4.16 -20.94
C ARG A 51 -16.81 3.21 -21.73
N TYR A 52 -16.49 2.06 -21.15
CA TYR A 52 -15.45 1.16 -21.66
C TYR A 52 -15.99 -0.21 -22.08
N GLY A 53 -17.25 -0.54 -21.80
CA GLY A 53 -17.84 -1.84 -22.11
C GLY A 53 -17.41 -2.97 -21.18
N GLU A 54 -16.64 -2.67 -20.13
CA GLU A 54 -16.02 -3.66 -19.25
C GLU A 54 -16.31 -3.35 -17.78
N LYS A 55 -16.32 -4.41 -16.95
CA LYS A 55 -16.34 -4.25 -15.50
C LYS A 55 -15.04 -3.58 -15.06
N LYS A 56 -15.11 -2.66 -14.08
CA LYS A 56 -13.90 -2.07 -13.49
C LYS A 56 -13.09 -3.18 -12.81
N ASP A 57 -11.77 -3.14 -12.99
CA ASP A 57 -10.89 -4.01 -12.23
C ASP A 57 -10.72 -3.48 -10.80
N CYS A 58 -11.19 -4.26 -9.82
CA CYS A 58 -11.10 -3.95 -8.40
C CYS A 58 -10.01 -4.78 -7.69
N SER A 59 -9.19 -5.53 -8.44
CA SER A 59 -8.14 -6.41 -7.91
C SER A 59 -7.16 -5.67 -6.98
N GLY A 60 -6.64 -4.51 -7.40
CA GLY A 60 -5.69 -3.74 -6.59
C GLY A 60 -6.25 -3.26 -5.24
N LYS A 61 -7.55 -2.92 -5.17
CA LYS A 61 -8.20 -2.58 -3.90
C LYS A 61 -8.31 -3.80 -2.99
N TRP A 62 -8.64 -4.94 -3.56
CA TRP A 62 -8.70 -6.22 -2.84
C TRP A 62 -7.33 -6.64 -2.30
N ASP A 63 -6.26 -6.46 -3.07
CA ASP A 63 -4.91 -6.85 -2.65
C ASP A 63 -4.41 -5.95 -1.52
N TYR A 64 -4.70 -4.64 -1.56
CA TYR A 64 -4.45 -3.75 -0.44
C TYR A 64 -5.22 -4.15 0.82
N PHE A 65 -6.49 -4.55 0.69
CA PHE A 65 -7.30 -5.02 1.81
C PHE A 65 -6.72 -6.30 2.45
N LYS A 66 -6.31 -7.28 1.63
CA LYS A 66 -5.64 -8.51 2.11
C LYS A 66 -4.32 -8.18 2.82
N LEU A 67 -3.52 -7.28 2.24
CA LEU A 67 -2.28 -6.80 2.84
C LEU A 67 -2.55 -6.22 4.23
N CYS A 68 -3.54 -5.32 4.34
CA CYS A 68 -3.94 -4.67 5.58
C CYS A 68 -4.39 -5.65 6.68
N ILE A 69 -5.09 -6.74 6.31
CA ILE A 69 -5.45 -7.79 7.26
C ILE A 69 -4.20 -8.60 7.66
N SER A 70 -3.35 -8.93 6.69
CA SER A 70 -2.17 -9.74 6.94
C SER A 70 -1.17 -9.06 7.89
N THR A 71 -1.01 -7.74 7.78
CA THR A 71 -0.07 -6.97 8.59
C THR A 71 -0.45 -6.91 10.08
N LYS A 72 -1.75 -7.03 10.43
CA LYS A 72 -2.21 -7.05 11.82
C LYS A 72 -1.69 -8.22 12.64
N THR A 73 -1.25 -9.30 11.98
CA THR A 73 -0.73 -10.50 12.65
C THR A 73 0.80 -10.54 12.70
N LYS A 74 1.48 -9.53 12.14
CA LYS A 74 2.94 -9.46 12.04
C LYS A 74 3.53 -8.51 13.10
N SER A 75 4.84 -8.62 13.34
CA SER A 75 5.55 -7.64 14.16
C SER A 75 5.49 -6.26 13.50
N PRO A 76 5.50 -5.16 14.27
CA PRO A 76 5.34 -3.79 13.77
C PRO A 76 6.38 -3.42 12.70
N LEU A 77 7.64 -3.84 12.86
CA LEU A 77 8.71 -3.64 11.87
C LEU A 77 8.40 -4.34 10.54
N HIS A 78 7.97 -5.61 10.61
CA HIS A 78 7.60 -6.36 9.40
C HIS A 78 6.35 -5.79 8.73
N ALA A 79 5.37 -5.36 9.52
CA ALA A 79 4.15 -4.73 9.02
C ALA A 79 4.46 -3.43 8.27
N LYS A 80 5.34 -2.57 8.83
CA LYS A 80 5.81 -1.35 8.17
C LYS A 80 6.48 -1.66 6.84
N LYS A 81 7.44 -2.59 6.84
CA LYS A 81 8.17 -2.98 5.63
C LYS A 81 7.23 -3.41 4.50
N LEU A 82 6.26 -4.28 4.79
CA LEU A 82 5.27 -4.74 3.81
C LEU A 82 4.41 -3.58 3.27
N LEU A 83 4.03 -2.65 4.14
CA LEU A 83 3.22 -1.50 3.77
C LEU A 83 4.01 -0.53 2.87
N ASP A 84 5.29 -0.32 3.18
CA ASP A 84 6.18 0.54 2.41
C ASP A 84 6.55 -0.07 1.05
N GLU A 85 6.81 -1.38 0.99
CA GLU A 85 6.99 -2.11 -0.27
C GLU A 85 5.75 -1.97 -1.18
N HIS A 86 4.55 -2.12 -0.62
CA HIS A 86 3.30 -1.93 -1.36
C HIS A 86 3.14 -0.48 -1.87
N LYS A 87 3.47 0.53 -1.04
CA LYS A 87 3.44 1.94 -1.45
C LYS A 87 4.42 2.21 -2.59
N ALA A 88 5.66 1.73 -2.47
CA ALA A 88 6.69 1.89 -3.49
C ALA A 88 6.25 1.29 -4.83
N LYS A 89 5.75 0.04 -4.81
CA LYS A 89 5.20 -0.62 -6.01
C LYS A 89 4.06 0.17 -6.64
N THR A 90 3.14 0.70 -5.82
CA THR A 90 2.00 1.50 -6.31
C THR A 90 2.48 2.82 -6.93
N GLU A 91 3.53 3.42 -6.38
CA GLU A 91 4.13 4.65 -6.93
C GLU A 91 4.84 4.41 -8.25
N GLU A 92 5.55 3.29 -8.37
CA GLU A 92 6.16 2.84 -9.62
C GLU A 92 5.10 2.59 -10.71
N GLU A 93 4.02 1.88 -10.37
CA GLU A 93 2.89 1.66 -11.28
C GLU A 93 2.27 2.99 -11.74
N LYS A 94 2.09 3.96 -10.84
CA LYS A 94 1.58 5.30 -11.19
C LYS A 94 2.49 6.06 -12.15
N LYS A 95 3.82 5.92 -12.02
CA LYS A 95 4.79 6.54 -12.93
C LYS A 95 4.74 5.94 -14.34
N THR A 96 4.34 4.67 -14.47
CA THR A 96 4.24 4.00 -15.77
C THR A 96 3.01 4.42 -16.58
N VAL A 97 1.93 4.80 -15.89
CA VAL A 97 0.72 5.32 -16.52
C VAL A 97 0.99 6.76 -16.96
N ARG A 98 0.55 7.14 -18.17
CA ARG A 98 0.70 8.52 -18.68
C ARG A 98 0.13 9.51 -17.66
N SER A 99 1.01 10.27 -17.02
CA SER A 99 0.61 11.30 -16.06
C SER A 99 0.19 12.55 -16.81
N SER A 100 -0.73 13.32 -16.24
CA SER A 100 -1.06 14.64 -16.77
C SER A 100 0.15 15.60 -16.70
N GLU A 101 1.11 15.33 -15.81
CA GLU A 101 2.37 16.07 -15.68
C GLU A 101 3.19 16.06 -16.98
N ASP A 102 3.13 14.98 -17.77
CA ASP A 102 3.81 14.88 -19.06
C ASP A 102 3.29 15.91 -20.07
N VAL A 103 2.01 16.30 -19.99
CA VAL A 103 1.39 17.23 -20.93
C VAL A 103 1.87 18.68 -20.71
N TRP A 104 2.24 19.04 -19.48
CA TRP A 104 2.65 20.40 -19.13
C TRP A 104 4.07 20.75 -19.63
N THR A 105 4.87 19.75 -20.00
CA THR A 105 6.21 19.95 -20.58
C THR A 105 6.18 20.53 -22.01
N LEU A 106 5.01 20.56 -22.66
CA LEU A 106 4.83 21.04 -24.03
C LEU A 106 4.63 22.57 -24.17
N LYS A 107 4.65 23.33 -23.07
CA LYS A 107 4.65 24.80 -23.11
C LYS A 107 6.07 25.33 -22.93
N VAL A 108 6.77 25.50 -24.05
CA VAL A 108 7.93 26.39 -24.21
C VAL A 108 7.50 27.57 -25.06
#